data_AF-A0A8T0DG50-F1
#
_entry.id   AF-A0A8T0DG50-F1
#
_cell.length_a   1.000
_cell.length_b   1.000
_cell.length_c   1.000
_cell.angle_alpha   90.00
_cell.angle_beta   90.00
_cell.angle_gamma   90.00
#
_symmetry.space_group_name_H-M   'P 1'
#
loop_
_entity.id
_entity.type
_entity.pdbx_description
1 polymer ?
#
loop_
_entity_poly.entity_id
_entity_poly.type
_entity_poly.pdbx_seq_one_letter_code
_entity_poly.pdbx_strand_id
1 'polypeptide(L)'
;MVLIFHQFLRNRGVDVKLDVPFEMWDQPSVEITSLYKQCVDMISDFEDELEDWFYHHQEDDLLLYFCRERVLKKSDQGCLLDSY
;
A
#
# COMPACT_ATOMS: atom_id res chain seq x y z
N MET A 1 7.89 -11.99 4.14
CA MET A 1 8.13 -12.08 2.66
C MET A 1 9.38 -12.90 2.34
N VAL A 2 10.50 -12.65 3.01
CA VAL A 2 11.76 -13.42 2.84
C VAL A 2 11.56 -14.87 3.27
N LEU A 3 10.75 -15.10 4.30
CA LEU A 3 10.50 -16.44 4.85
C LEU A 3 9.72 -17.36 3.89
N ILE A 4 8.75 -16.82 3.15
CA ILE A 4 8.02 -17.55 2.11
C ILE A 4 8.96 -17.93 0.96
N PHE A 5 9.80 -16.99 0.52
CA PHE A 5 10.79 -17.24 -0.52
C PHE A 5 11.87 -18.25 -0.07
N HIS A 6 12.32 -18.16 1.18
CA HIS A 6 13.24 -19.12 1.78
C HIS A 6 12.68 -20.54 1.81
N GLN A 7 11.43 -20.70 2.27
CA GLN A 7 10.77 -22.02 2.26
C GLN A 7 10.62 -22.58 0.84
N PHE A 8 10.28 -21.72 -0.12
CA PHE A 8 10.20 -22.12 -1.53
C PHE A 8 11.55 -22.63 -2.08
N LEU A 9 12.66 -21.94 -1.77
CA LEU A 9 14.00 -22.37 -2.17
C LEU A 9 14.43 -23.67 -1.47
N ARG A 10 14.15 -23.77 -0.17
CA ARG A 10 14.41 -24.97 0.63
C ARG A 10 13.67 -26.19 0.08
N ASN A 11 12.42 -26.02 -0.34
CA ASN A 11 11.61 -27.06 -0.97
C ASN A 11 12.15 -27.51 -2.34
N ARG A 12 12.99 -26.69 -2.98
CA ARG A 12 13.71 -27.01 -4.22
C ARG A 12 15.14 -27.52 -3.98
N GLY A 13 15.50 -27.82 -2.73
CA GLY A 13 16.81 -28.34 -2.36
C GLY A 13 17.92 -27.29 -2.30
N VAL A 14 17.57 -26.00 -2.37
CA VAL A 14 18.52 -24.89 -2.24
C VAL A 14 18.49 -24.39 -0.80
N ASP A 15 19.59 -24.60 -0.08
CA ASP A 15 19.76 -24.07 1.27
C ASP A 15 20.45 -22.69 1.21
N VAL A 16 19.71 -21.64 1.58
CA VAL A 16 20.21 -20.27 1.64
C VAL A 16 20.40 -19.88 3.09
N LYS A 17 21.63 -19.57 3.48
CA LYS A 17 21.93 -18.97 4.78
C LYS A 17 21.71 -17.46 4.68
N LEU A 18 20.86 -16.93 5.55
CA LEU A 18 20.57 -15.50 5.64
C LEU A 18 21.22 -14.96 6.90
N ASP A 19 21.92 -13.83 6.76
CA ASP A 19 22.60 -13.13 7.86
C ASP A 19 21.66 -12.21 8.68
N VAL A 20 20.35 -12.34 8.50
CA VAL A 20 19.31 -11.52 9.15
C VAL A 20 18.61 -12.35 10.23
N PRO A 21 18.29 -11.81 11.42
CA PRO A 21 17.52 -12.52 12.44
C PRO A 21 16.16 -13.02 11.95
N PHE A 22 15.74 -14.21 12.38
CA PHE A 22 14.50 -14.86 11.92
C PHE A 22 13.25 -14.00 12.16
N GLU A 23 13.21 -13.22 13.24
CA GLU A 23 12.06 -12.37 13.56
C GLU A 23 11.81 -11.27 12.51
N MET A 24 12.83 -10.93 11.71
CA MET A 24 12.75 -9.84 10.72
C MET A 24 12.42 -10.34 9.30
N TRP A 25 12.31 -11.65 9.06
CA TRP A 25 12.12 -12.19 7.71
C TRP A 25 10.71 -11.97 7.14
N ASP A 26 9.75 -11.73 8.01
CA ASP A 26 8.37 -11.40 7.64
C ASP A 26 8.00 -9.94 7.87
N GLN A 27 8.93 -9.13 8.39
CA GLN A 27 8.71 -7.71 8.51
C GLN A 27 8.89 -7.04 7.13
N PRO A 28 7.95 -6.17 6.71
CA PRO A 28 8.18 -5.29 5.59
C PRO A 28 9.38 -4.38 5.90
N SER A 29 10.03 -3.84 4.86
CA SER A 29 11.11 -2.89 5.08
C SER A 29 10.61 -1.66 5.84
N VAL A 30 11.52 -0.88 6.41
CA VAL A 30 11.17 0.35 7.13
C VAL A 30 10.43 1.31 6.20
N GLU A 31 10.82 1.39 4.94
CA GLU A 31 10.18 2.21 3.90
C GLU A 31 8.73 1.76 3.65
N ILE A 32 8.50 0.46 3.48
CA ILE A 32 7.15 -0.09 3.26
C ILE A 32 6.27 0.11 4.51
N THR A 33 6.83 -0.10 5.70
CA THR A 33 6.11 0.12 6.96
C THR A 33 5.73 1.59 7.13
N SER A 34 6.63 2.51 6.77
CA SER A 34 6.37 3.95 6.78
C SER A 34 5.27 4.34 5.78
N LEU A 35 5.31 3.80 4.56
CA LEU A 35 4.28 4.04 3.55
C LEU A 35 2.91 3.49 3.98
N TYR A 36 2.89 2.28 4.56
CA TYR A 36 1.66 1.71 5.10
C TYR A 36 1.05 2.59 6.17
N LYS A 37 1.88 3.09 7.11
CA LYS A 37 1.42 4.01 8.14
C LYS A 37 0.84 5.29 7.55
N GLN A 38 1.50 5.90 6.57
CA GLN A 38 0.98 7.09 5.88
C GLN A 38 -0.38 6.83 5.22
N CYS A 39 -0.59 5.63 4.66
CA CYS A 39 -1.87 5.24 4.09
C CYS A 39 -2.98 5.12 5.15
N VAL A 40 -2.67 4.47 6.28
CA VAL A 40 -3.63 4.33 7.39
C VAL A 40 -3.99 5.69 7.99
N ASP A 41 -2.99 6.54 8.23
CA ASP A 41 -3.20 7.89 8.74
C ASP A 41 -4.10 8.70 7.78
N MET A 42 -3.85 8.64 6.46
CA MET A 42 -4.70 9.28 5.45
C MET A 42 -6.13 8.73 5.43
N ILE A 43 -6.32 7.41 5.52
CA ILE A 43 -7.67 6.83 5.55
C ILE A 43 -8.42 7.31 6.79
N SER A 44 -7.74 7.37 7.94
CA SER A 44 -8.34 7.82 9.19
C SER A 44 -8.70 9.31 9.14
N ASP A 45 -7.87 10.15 8.51
CA ASP A 45 -8.12 11.59 8.41
C ASP A 45 -9.33 11.93 7.51
N PHE A 46 -9.72 11.01 6.61
CA PHE A 46 -10.80 11.19 5.64
C PHE A 46 -11.88 10.10 5.73
N GLU A 47 -12.06 9.52 6.92
CA GLU A 47 -13.01 8.41 7.15
C GLU A 47 -14.43 8.78 6.71
N ASP A 48 -14.91 9.97 7.08
CA ASP A 48 -16.26 10.45 6.76
C ASP A 48 -16.48 10.59 5.24
N GLU A 49 -15.51 11.15 4.50
CA GLU A 49 -15.63 11.31 3.05
C GLU A 49 -15.54 9.98 2.30
N LEU A 50 -14.76 9.03 2.83
CA LEU A 50 -14.66 7.68 2.27
C LEU A 50 -15.95 6.89 2.51
N GLU A 51 -16.55 7.02 3.70
CA GLU A 51 -17.86 6.44 3.98
C GLU A 51 -18.95 7.04 3.10
N ASP A 52 -18.97 8.37 2.95
CA ASP A 52 -19.94 9.05 2.09
C ASP A 52 -19.81 8.59 0.62
N TRP A 53 -18.58 8.46 0.11
CA TRP A 53 -18.37 7.88 -1.21
C TRP A 53 -18.91 6.45 -1.30
N PHE A 54 -18.60 5.63 -0.29
CA PHE A 54 -19.03 4.24 -0.24
C PHE A 54 -20.55 4.10 -0.17
N TYR A 55 -21.27 4.96 0.55
CA TYR A 55 -22.73 4.84 0.68
C TYR A 55 -23.51 5.55 -0.44
N HIS A 56 -22.96 6.61 -1.04
CA HIS A 56 -23.74 7.51 -1.91
C HIS A 56 -23.15 7.79 -3.30
N HIS A 57 -21.86 7.53 -3.55
CA HIS A 57 -21.18 7.96 -4.77
C HIS A 57 -20.37 6.85 -5.46
N GLN A 58 -20.78 5.59 -5.32
CA GLN A 58 -20.06 4.46 -5.94
C GLN A 58 -20.07 4.50 -7.49
N GLU A 59 -20.95 5.31 -8.11
CA GLU A 59 -20.92 5.58 -9.54
C GLU A 59 -19.72 6.41 -9.99
N ASP A 60 -19.11 7.18 -9.08
CA ASP A 60 -17.90 7.95 -9.32
C ASP A 60 -16.66 7.10 -8.99
N ASP A 61 -15.64 7.17 -9.83
CA ASP A 61 -14.37 6.50 -9.56
C ASP A 61 -13.72 7.07 -8.28
N LEU A 62 -13.34 6.20 -7.34
CA LEU A 62 -12.77 6.60 -6.06
C LEU A 62 -11.51 7.46 -6.22
N LEU A 63 -10.64 7.18 -7.19
CA LEU A 63 -9.43 7.98 -7.39
C LEU A 63 -9.78 9.40 -7.85
N LEU A 64 -10.82 9.55 -8.66
CA LEU A 64 -11.31 10.86 -9.08
C LEU A 64 -12.07 11.58 -7.95
N TYR A 65 -12.91 10.88 -7.19
CA TYR A 65 -13.67 11.48 -6.09
C TYR A 65 -12.76 11.86 -4.91
N PHE A 66 -11.89 10.94 -4.49
CA PHE A 66 -11.08 11.09 -3.30
C PHE A 66 -9.72 11.71 -3.62
N CYS A 67 -8.94 11.09 -4.50
CA CYS A 67 -7.56 11.53 -4.71
C CYS A 67 -7.48 12.87 -5.44
N ARG A 68 -8.27 13.10 -6.49
CA ARG A 68 -8.23 14.36 -7.25
C ARG A 68 -8.74 15.55 -6.42
N GLU A 69 -9.83 15.38 -5.69
CA GLU A 69 -10.55 16.51 -5.11
C GLU A 69 -10.11 16.85 -3.67
N ARG A 70 -9.54 15.88 -2.95
CA ARG A 70 -9.25 16.01 -1.51
C ARG A 70 -7.78 15.79 -1.16
N VAL A 71 -7.13 14.78 -1.75
CA VAL A 71 -5.75 14.39 -1.37
C VAL A 71 -4.68 15.12 -2.19
N LEU A 72 -4.80 15.13 -3.51
CA LEU A 72 -3.75 15.64 -4.40
C LEU A 72 -3.89 17.14 -4.65
N LYS A 73 -2.75 17.83 -4.64
CA LYS A 73 -2.67 19.20 -5.15
C LYS A 73 -2.90 19.20 -6.65
N LYS A 74 -3.45 20.29 -7.17
CA LYS A 74 -3.71 20.46 -8.61
C LYS A 74 -2.50 20.19 -9.50
N SER A 75 -1.29 20.52 -9.04
CA SER A 75 -0.04 20.26 -9.76
C SER A 75 0.30 18.77 -9.88
N ASP A 76 -0.21 17.96 -8.97
CA ASP A 76 0.18 16.57 -8.78
C ASP A 76 -0.88 15.60 -9.33
N GLN A 77 -2.01 16.12 -9.82
CA GLN A 77 -3.11 15.33 -10.38
C GLN A 77 -2.77 14.66 -11.72
N GLY A 78 -1.66 15.04 -12.36
CA GLY A 78 -1.22 14.42 -13.62
C GLY A 78 -1.02 12.91 -13.50
N CYS A 79 -0.62 12.42 -12.32
CA CYS A 79 -0.41 10.98 -12.08
C CYS A 79 -1.70 10.15 -12.12
N LEU A 80 -2.88 10.77 -12.04
CA LEU A 80 -4.17 10.07 -12.11
C LEU A 80 -4.59 9.75 -13.55
N LEU A 81 -4.01 10.45 -14.54
CA LEU A 81 -4.39 10.33 -15.95
C LEU A 81 -3.45 9.42 -16.75
N ASP A 82 -2.33 9.03 -16.14
CA ASP A 82 -1.38 8.10 -16.76
C ASP A 82 -1.95 6.68 -16.65
N SER A 83 -2.72 6.28 -17.67
CA SER A 83 -3.05 4.87 -17.90
C SER A 83 -1.78 4.15 -18.35
N TYR A 84 -1.33 3.17 -17.56
CA TYR A 84 -0.22 2.26 -17.88
C TYR A 84 -0.32 1.62 -19.27
#